data_AF-A0AAX3LGH9-F1
#
_entry.id   AF-A0AAX3LGH9-F1
#
_cell.length_a   1.000
_cell.length_b   1.000
_cell.length_c   1.000
_cell.angle_alpha   90.00
_cell.angle_beta   90.00
_cell.angle_gamma   90.00
#
_symmetry.space_group_name_H-M   'P 1'
#
loop_
_entity.id
_entity.type
_entity.pdbx_description
1 polymer ?
#
loop_
_entity_poly.entity_id
_entity_poly.type
_entity_poly.pdbx_seq_one_letter_code
_entity_poly.pdbx_strand_id
1 'polypeptide(L)'
;MKGFTILYPDLIRSKGKSPAFGNKPVFTSIASFSGDITAKSARDMAGSTIFRAFGNPTDLAPNGSWAAGGFWGYQKVPGSAEEWRQLSAVLDEWNGNGFLVVLHLPEDLATRMPGSNAWHGKIAEQFGSAIPAQYLKGGGEQVIINLDEMLKQEVNRIGEQVKAIGQAASVEINGVKAEFYPTNWQDVNGVHGYSKPEGIEPPYATTTRELHDDELRSKVTDRTILNAARFERQTTTGSEQ
;
A
#
# COMPACT_ATOMS: atom_id res chain seq x y z
N MET A 1 9.64 34.53 -16.77
CA MET A 1 9.41 33.07 -16.89
C MET A 1 10.04 32.41 -15.66
N LYS A 2 9.24 31.94 -14.69
CA LYS A 2 9.75 31.07 -13.63
C LYS A 2 9.96 29.70 -14.26
N GLY A 3 11.20 29.23 -14.35
CA GLY A 3 11.49 27.88 -14.81
C GLY A 3 10.79 26.90 -13.87
N PHE A 4 9.88 26.10 -14.39
CA PHE A 4 9.37 24.95 -13.67
C PHE A 4 10.52 23.96 -13.56
N THR A 5 11.17 23.89 -12.40
CA THR A 5 12.08 22.79 -12.12
C THR A 5 11.21 21.54 -12.05
N ILE A 6 11.35 20.68 -13.07
CA ILE A 6 10.72 19.35 -13.12
C ILE A 6 11.42 18.52 -12.04
N LEU A 7 10.84 18.46 -10.85
CA LEU A 7 11.44 17.84 -9.67
C LEU A 7 10.77 16.50 -9.36
N TYR A 8 11.59 15.50 -9.09
CA TYR A 8 11.16 14.25 -8.48
C TYR A 8 10.69 14.48 -7.04
N PRO A 9 9.82 13.63 -6.48
CA PRO A 9 9.51 13.67 -5.05
C PRO A 9 10.79 13.59 -4.20
N ASP A 10 10.88 14.41 -3.16
CA ASP A 10 12.01 14.40 -2.24
C ASP A 10 11.90 13.20 -1.27
N LEU A 11 12.67 12.15 -1.55
CA LEU A 11 12.69 10.93 -0.73
C LEU A 11 13.37 11.11 0.63
N ILE A 12 14.19 12.16 0.81
CA ILE A 12 14.93 12.41 2.07
C ILE A 12 14.24 13.45 2.96
N ARG A 13 13.08 13.97 2.53
CA ARG A 13 12.33 15.01 3.25
C ARG A 13 11.91 14.59 4.66
N SER A 14 11.45 13.35 4.83
CA SER A 14 10.86 12.89 6.08
C SER A 14 11.71 11.81 6.73
N LYS A 15 12.05 12.03 8.00
CA LYS A 15 12.70 11.05 8.87
C LYS A 15 11.71 10.54 9.91
N GLY A 16 11.73 9.25 10.16
CA GLY A 16 10.89 8.59 11.15
C GLY A 16 11.58 7.40 11.77
N LYS A 17 10.86 6.70 12.64
CA LYS A 17 11.26 5.37 13.13
C LYS A 17 10.52 4.33 12.31
N SER A 18 11.16 3.21 12.03
CA SER A 18 10.54 2.04 11.45
C SER A 18 10.94 0.83 12.27
N PRO A 19 10.00 -0.02 12.71
CA PRO A 19 10.33 -1.23 13.45
C PRO A 19 11.36 -2.12 12.73
N ALA A 20 11.29 -2.20 11.39
CA ALA A 20 12.22 -2.97 10.56
C ALA A 20 13.70 -2.56 10.73
N PHE A 21 13.97 -1.36 11.23
CA PHE A 21 15.31 -0.80 11.42
C PHE A 21 15.60 -0.44 12.89
N GLY A 22 14.77 -0.95 13.82
CA GLY A 22 14.88 -0.68 15.24
C GLY A 22 14.77 0.81 15.59
N ASN A 23 15.64 1.27 16.48
CA ASN A 23 15.62 2.66 16.97
C ASN A 23 16.32 3.67 16.05
N LYS A 24 16.84 3.24 14.90
CA LYS A 24 17.57 4.13 13.99
C LYS A 24 16.58 5.01 13.21
N PRO A 25 16.83 6.32 13.10
CA PRO A 25 16.03 7.16 12.22
C PRO A 25 16.25 6.73 10.77
N VAL A 26 15.16 6.53 10.04
CA VAL A 26 15.17 6.19 8.61
C VAL A 26 14.47 7.27 7.81
N PHE A 27 14.85 7.42 6.54
CA PHE A 27 14.06 8.18 5.58
C PHE A 27 12.84 7.33 5.19
N THR A 28 11.65 7.71 5.63
CA THR A 28 10.47 6.85 5.56
C THR A 28 10.08 6.51 4.13
N SER A 29 10.22 7.46 3.19
CA SER A 29 9.99 7.23 1.77
C SER A 29 11.01 6.32 1.10
N ILE A 30 12.24 6.22 1.64
CA ILE A 30 13.25 5.26 1.15
C ILE A 30 12.97 3.89 1.77
N ALA A 31 12.71 3.86 3.07
CA ALA A 31 12.41 2.64 3.83
C ALA A 31 11.11 1.95 3.42
N SER A 32 10.22 2.63 2.67
CA SER A 32 9.04 2.00 2.09
C SER A 32 9.37 1.10 0.89
N PHE A 33 10.57 1.20 0.31
CA PHE A 33 10.99 0.38 -0.83
C PHE A 33 11.85 -0.81 -0.40
N SER A 34 11.69 -1.95 -1.09
CA SER A 34 12.62 -3.07 -1.06
C SER A 34 13.45 -3.11 -2.35
N GLY A 35 14.77 -3.17 -2.20
CA GLY A 35 15.69 -3.23 -3.34
C GLY A 35 15.80 -1.90 -4.10
N ASP A 36 15.91 -2.00 -5.43
CA ASP A 36 16.21 -0.87 -6.29
C ASP A 36 15.07 0.14 -6.39
N ILE A 37 15.42 1.42 -6.33
CA ILE A 37 14.52 2.54 -6.57
C ILE A 37 14.89 3.17 -7.91
N THR A 38 13.93 3.23 -8.81
CA THR A 38 14.11 3.70 -10.19
C THR A 38 13.36 4.99 -10.43
N ALA A 39 14.02 5.95 -11.08
CA ALA A 39 13.38 7.19 -11.50
C ALA A 39 12.46 6.92 -12.71
N LYS A 40 11.22 7.42 -12.64
CA LYS A 40 10.29 7.48 -13.78
C LYS A 40 9.92 8.93 -14.04
N SER A 41 10.19 9.42 -15.25
CA SER A 41 9.73 10.74 -15.67
C SER A 41 8.21 10.76 -15.89
N ALA A 42 7.62 11.95 -16.02
CA ALA A 42 6.22 12.09 -16.42
C ALA A 42 5.91 11.41 -17.77
N ARG A 43 6.92 11.24 -18.65
CA ARG A 43 6.77 10.47 -19.90
C ARG A 43 6.71 8.97 -19.64
N ASP A 44 7.54 8.46 -18.73
CA ASP A 44 7.54 7.03 -18.37
C ASP A 44 6.28 6.63 -17.58
N MET A 45 5.62 7.61 -16.94
CA MET A 45 4.36 7.44 -16.22
C MET A 45 3.12 7.62 -17.10
N ALA A 46 3.26 8.10 -18.34
CA ALA A 46 2.13 8.28 -19.25
C ALA A 46 1.43 6.94 -19.56
N GLY A 47 0.11 6.95 -19.63
CA GLY A 47 -0.70 5.74 -19.85
C GLY A 47 -0.71 4.74 -18.68
N SER A 48 0.05 5.00 -17.61
CA SER A 48 0.14 4.06 -16.49
C SER A 48 -1.08 4.12 -15.58
N THR A 49 -1.33 3.02 -14.88
CA THR A 49 -2.36 2.93 -13.85
C THR A 49 -1.71 2.93 -12.48
N ILE A 50 -2.24 3.75 -11.57
CA ILE A 50 -1.86 3.76 -10.15
C ILE A 50 -3.11 3.61 -9.28
N PHE A 51 -2.97 3.00 -8.11
CA PHE A 51 -4.11 2.76 -7.24
C PHE A 51 -3.78 2.99 -5.76
N ARG A 52 -4.82 3.22 -4.96
CA ARG A 52 -4.70 3.40 -3.53
C ARG A 52 -5.98 2.94 -2.83
N ALA A 53 -5.82 2.07 -1.83
CA ALA A 53 -6.92 1.73 -0.94
C ALA A 53 -7.07 2.81 0.13
N PHE A 54 -8.31 3.09 0.52
CA PHE A 54 -8.64 4.06 1.55
C PHE A 54 -9.92 3.68 2.29
N GLY A 55 -10.23 4.36 3.39
CA GLY A 55 -11.21 3.87 4.33
C GLY A 55 -11.68 4.86 5.39
N ASN A 56 -12.85 4.55 5.94
CA ASN A 56 -13.35 5.20 7.15
C ASN A 56 -12.53 4.77 8.38
N PRO A 57 -12.59 5.54 9.48
CA PRO A 57 -12.09 5.10 10.77
C PRO A 57 -12.61 3.73 11.19
N THR A 58 -11.76 2.95 11.86
CA THR A 58 -12.09 1.66 12.49
C THR A 58 -11.39 1.57 13.84
N ASP A 59 -11.69 0.55 14.64
CA ASP A 59 -11.02 0.33 15.94
C ASP A 59 -9.50 0.16 15.80
N LEU A 60 -9.03 -0.42 14.69
CA LEU A 60 -7.60 -0.58 14.42
C LEU A 60 -6.99 0.67 13.78
N ALA A 61 -7.73 1.37 12.90
CA ALA A 61 -7.32 2.62 12.25
C ALA A 61 -8.24 3.80 12.64
N PRO A 62 -8.05 4.43 13.81
CA PRO A 62 -8.99 5.43 14.34
C PRO A 62 -9.06 6.71 13.52
N ASN A 63 -8.08 6.98 12.66
CA ASN A 63 -8.06 8.16 11.80
C ASN A 63 -8.60 7.89 10.39
N GLY A 64 -8.88 6.62 10.04
CA GLY A 64 -9.17 6.23 8.67
C GLY A 64 -8.02 6.57 7.72
N SER A 65 -8.35 6.77 6.44
CA SER A 65 -7.36 7.12 5.41
C SER A 65 -8.01 7.88 4.24
N TRP A 66 -7.14 8.43 3.38
CA TRP A 66 -7.53 9.32 2.27
C TRP A 66 -7.20 8.73 0.91
N ALA A 67 -8.02 9.08 -0.09
CA ALA A 67 -7.93 8.58 -1.46
C ALA A 67 -6.69 9.08 -2.22
N ALA A 68 -6.11 10.21 -1.84
CA ALA A 68 -4.86 10.73 -2.39
C ALA A 68 -3.76 10.85 -1.33
N GLY A 69 -2.52 10.68 -1.75
CA GLY A 69 -1.33 10.85 -0.93
C GLY A 69 -0.06 10.67 -1.75
N GLY A 70 1.07 10.46 -1.09
CA GLY A 70 2.37 10.28 -1.76
C GLY A 70 2.59 8.88 -2.33
N PHE A 71 2.09 7.84 -1.67
CA PHE A 71 2.33 6.43 -1.99
C PHE A 71 1.15 5.82 -2.73
N TRP A 72 1.45 5.12 -3.82
CA TRP A 72 0.49 4.48 -4.72
C TRP A 72 0.99 3.11 -5.16
N GLY A 73 0.10 2.12 -5.26
CA GLY A 73 0.40 0.88 -5.98
C GLY A 73 0.47 1.15 -7.49
N TYR A 74 1.27 0.34 -8.20
CA TYR A 74 1.58 0.56 -9.62
C TYR A 74 1.10 -0.61 -10.49
N GLN A 75 0.36 -0.28 -11.56
CA GLN A 75 -0.16 -1.17 -12.60
C GLN A 75 -1.17 -2.23 -12.10
N LYS A 76 -0.72 -3.32 -11.45
CA LYS A 76 -1.59 -4.44 -11.08
C LYS A 76 -2.51 -4.04 -9.92
N VAL A 77 -3.73 -3.62 -10.25
CA VAL A 77 -4.78 -3.34 -9.27
C VAL A 77 -5.18 -4.66 -8.56
N PRO A 78 -5.20 -4.71 -7.22
CA PRO A 78 -5.52 -5.93 -6.47
C PRO A 78 -7.00 -6.32 -6.65
N GLY A 79 -7.25 -7.62 -6.79
CA GLY A 79 -8.62 -8.17 -6.91
C GLY A 79 -9.24 -8.56 -5.57
N SER A 80 -8.45 -8.64 -4.50
CA SER A 80 -8.88 -9.10 -3.18
C SER A 80 -8.18 -8.37 -2.04
N ALA A 81 -8.76 -8.46 -0.83
CA ALA A 81 -8.13 -7.96 0.40
C ALA A 81 -6.78 -8.60 0.65
N GLU A 82 -6.65 -9.91 0.43
CA GLU A 82 -5.39 -10.62 0.65
C GLU A 82 -4.30 -10.11 -0.30
N GLU A 83 -4.58 -10.05 -1.60
CA GLU A 83 -3.62 -9.55 -2.60
C GLU A 83 -3.19 -8.12 -2.26
N TRP A 84 -4.15 -7.25 -1.96
CA TRP A 84 -3.85 -5.89 -1.58
C TRP A 84 -3.00 -5.84 -0.31
N ARG A 85 -3.44 -6.48 0.77
CA ARG A 85 -2.83 -6.34 2.10
C ARG A 85 -1.43 -6.94 2.14
N GLN A 86 -1.23 -8.10 1.53
CA GLN A 86 0.09 -8.75 1.51
C GLN A 86 1.08 -8.02 0.61
N LEU A 87 0.67 -7.67 -0.62
CA LEU A 87 1.59 -7.07 -1.59
C LEU A 87 1.82 -5.58 -1.32
N SER A 88 0.79 -4.86 -0.89
CA SER A 88 0.88 -3.42 -0.62
C SER A 88 1.41 -3.10 0.78
N ALA A 89 1.52 -4.11 1.65
CA ALA A 89 2.01 -4.00 3.02
C ALA A 89 1.40 -2.84 3.83
N VAL A 90 0.13 -2.51 3.60
CA VAL A 90 -0.55 -1.43 4.34
C VAL A 90 -1.09 -1.99 5.66
N LEU A 91 -0.50 -1.57 6.78
CA LEU A 91 -0.88 -2.05 8.11
C LEU A 91 -2.31 -1.63 8.49
N ASP A 92 -2.93 -2.42 9.37
CA ASP A 92 -4.31 -2.19 9.84
C ASP A 92 -4.40 -0.92 10.68
N GLU A 93 -3.32 -0.54 11.35
CA GLU A 93 -3.23 0.71 12.12
C GLU A 93 -3.19 1.98 11.24
N TRP A 94 -2.97 1.84 9.94
CA TRP A 94 -2.86 2.96 9.00
C TRP A 94 -4.09 3.13 8.12
N ASN A 95 -4.86 2.07 7.89
CA ASN A 95 -5.92 2.08 6.89
C ASN A 95 -7.08 1.17 7.29
N GLY A 96 -8.23 1.79 7.57
CA GLY A 96 -9.47 1.07 7.85
C GLY A 96 -10.04 0.33 6.64
N ASN A 97 -9.56 0.65 5.44
CA ASN A 97 -9.98 0.11 4.14
C ASN A 97 -11.50 0.30 3.87
N GLY A 98 -12.01 -0.36 2.83
CA GLY A 98 -13.40 -0.35 2.39
C GLY A 98 -13.56 0.23 0.98
N PHE A 99 -12.57 0.98 0.50
CA PHE A 99 -12.63 1.68 -0.78
C PHE A 99 -11.29 1.61 -1.53
N LEU A 100 -11.39 1.64 -2.85
CA LEU A 100 -10.24 1.70 -3.75
C LEU A 100 -10.43 2.87 -4.71
N VAL A 101 -9.38 3.64 -4.92
CA VAL A 101 -9.29 4.56 -6.05
C VAL A 101 -8.24 4.05 -7.04
N VAL A 102 -8.58 4.08 -8.31
CA VAL A 102 -7.72 3.74 -9.44
C VAL A 102 -7.64 4.97 -10.33
N LEU A 103 -6.42 5.45 -10.56
CA LEU A 103 -6.13 6.55 -11.47
C LEU A 103 -5.47 5.97 -12.72
N HIS A 104 -6.09 6.21 -13.87
CA HIS A 104 -5.48 5.97 -15.17
C HIS A 104 -4.90 7.29 -15.66
N LEU A 105 -3.57 7.37 -15.72
CA LEU A 105 -2.86 8.56 -16.16
C LEU A 105 -2.94 8.68 -17.68
N PRO A 106 -3.15 9.89 -18.23
CA PRO A 106 -3.31 10.07 -19.67
C PRO A 106 -2.00 9.81 -20.44
N GLU A 107 -2.12 9.46 -21.71
CA GLU A 107 -0.98 9.24 -22.62
C GLU A 107 -0.13 10.52 -22.85
N ASP A 108 -0.74 11.70 -22.73
CA ASP A 108 -0.06 13.00 -22.84
C ASP A 108 0.29 13.60 -21.46
N LEU A 109 0.46 12.75 -20.43
CA LEU A 109 0.79 13.17 -19.05
C LEU A 109 1.95 14.16 -19.00
N ALA A 110 3.03 13.91 -19.74
CA ALA A 110 4.21 14.78 -19.75
C ALA A 110 3.93 16.21 -20.23
N THR A 111 2.90 16.40 -21.06
CA THR A 111 2.47 17.73 -21.53
C THR A 111 1.45 18.34 -20.57
N ARG A 112 0.51 17.55 -20.05
CA ARG A 112 -0.54 18.04 -19.12
C ARG A 112 -0.02 18.36 -17.74
N MET A 113 0.85 17.49 -17.22
CA MET A 113 1.41 17.53 -15.87
C MET A 113 2.91 17.19 -15.93
N PRO A 114 3.75 18.07 -16.50
CA PRO A 114 5.19 17.83 -16.67
C PRO A 114 5.95 17.59 -15.35
N GLY A 115 5.38 17.96 -14.21
CA GLY A 115 5.94 17.73 -12.87
C GLY A 115 5.68 16.34 -12.28
N SER A 116 4.90 15.48 -12.96
CA SER A 116 4.49 14.16 -12.45
C SER A 116 5.55 13.06 -12.58
N ASN A 117 6.78 13.41 -12.23
CA ASN A 117 7.84 12.44 -12.02
C ASN A 117 7.58 11.58 -10.77
N ALA A 118 8.12 10.37 -10.80
CA ALA A 118 7.91 9.38 -9.76
C ALA A 118 9.19 8.58 -9.44
N TRP A 119 9.21 8.02 -8.25
CA TRP A 119 10.12 6.95 -7.86
C TRP A 119 9.37 5.63 -7.84
N HIS A 120 9.91 4.62 -8.50
CA HIS A 120 9.30 3.32 -8.67
C HIS A 120 10.18 2.21 -8.08
N GLY A 121 9.55 1.23 -7.44
CA GLY A 121 10.22 0.05 -6.93
C GLY A 121 9.26 -0.85 -6.16
N LYS A 122 9.81 -1.92 -5.57
CA LYS A 122 9.02 -2.87 -4.79
C LYS A 122 8.70 -2.32 -3.42
N ILE A 123 7.58 -2.74 -2.86
CA ILE A 123 7.13 -2.39 -1.52
C ILE A 123 7.94 -3.21 -0.51
N ALA A 124 8.50 -2.52 0.49
CA ALA A 124 9.17 -3.17 1.61
C ALA A 124 8.18 -3.86 2.54
N GLU A 125 8.68 -4.87 3.25
CA GLU A 125 7.96 -5.43 4.37
C GLU A 125 7.65 -4.36 5.44
N GLN A 126 6.54 -4.54 6.14
CA GLN A 126 6.07 -3.65 7.20
C GLN A 126 5.76 -4.43 8.46
N PHE A 127 5.99 -3.76 9.58
CA PHE A 127 5.79 -4.29 10.92
C PHE A 127 4.95 -3.28 11.69
N GLY A 128 3.92 -3.76 12.39
CA GLY A 128 3.06 -2.92 13.21
C GLY A 128 3.82 -2.24 14.34
N SER A 129 3.51 -0.96 14.56
CA SER A 129 4.07 -0.21 15.69
C SER A 129 3.11 -0.18 16.87
N ALA A 130 1.84 0.13 16.64
CA ALA A 130 0.76 0.08 17.62
C ALA A 130 0.14 -1.33 17.70
N ILE A 131 0.24 -2.12 16.63
CA ILE A 131 -0.16 -3.53 16.59
C ILE A 131 1.08 -4.41 16.30
N PRO A 132 1.99 -4.64 17.28
CA PRO A 132 3.26 -5.34 17.03
C PRO A 132 3.15 -6.76 16.45
N ALA A 133 2.01 -7.42 16.66
CA ALA A 133 1.76 -8.77 16.14
C ALA A 133 1.50 -8.83 14.63
N GLN A 134 1.35 -7.68 13.95
CA GLN A 134 1.13 -7.63 12.51
C GLN A 134 2.45 -7.46 11.75
N TYR A 135 2.69 -8.37 10.81
CA TYR A 135 3.79 -8.37 9.86
C TYR A 135 3.25 -8.58 8.44
N LEU A 136 3.62 -7.70 7.51
CA LEU A 136 3.25 -7.80 6.10
C LEU A 136 4.52 -7.84 5.24
N LYS A 137 4.66 -8.87 4.41
CA LYS A 137 5.87 -9.10 3.62
C LYS A 137 6.10 -8.07 2.51
N GLY A 138 5.04 -7.48 1.97
CA GLY A 138 5.13 -6.58 0.82
C GLY A 138 5.52 -7.31 -0.47
N GLY A 139 6.25 -6.61 -1.34
CA GLY A 139 6.73 -7.14 -2.61
C GLY A 139 5.86 -6.77 -3.83
N GLY A 140 4.76 -6.06 -3.64
CA GLY A 140 4.05 -5.39 -4.75
C GLY A 140 4.86 -4.23 -5.33
N GLU A 141 4.46 -3.72 -6.50
CA GLU A 141 5.09 -2.55 -7.12
C GLU A 141 4.39 -1.27 -6.62
N GLN A 142 5.18 -0.24 -6.29
CA GLN A 142 4.66 1.09 -5.93
C GLN A 142 5.34 2.20 -6.71
N VAL A 143 4.66 3.34 -6.71
CA VAL A 143 5.27 4.63 -7.02
C VAL A 143 5.06 5.64 -5.91
N ILE A 144 6.08 6.46 -5.68
CA ILE A 144 5.93 7.76 -5.00
C ILE A 144 5.95 8.80 -6.11
N ILE A 145 4.84 9.53 -6.30
CA ILE A 145 4.63 10.40 -7.46
C ILE A 145 4.19 11.81 -7.05
N ASN A 146 4.71 12.83 -7.76
CA ASN A 146 4.26 14.21 -7.65
C ASN A 146 3.00 14.44 -8.49
N LEU A 147 1.83 14.05 -7.95
CA LEU A 147 0.56 14.47 -8.54
C LEU A 147 0.32 15.96 -8.30
N ASP A 148 -0.32 16.62 -9.27
CA ASP A 148 -0.76 18.01 -9.17
C ASP A 148 -1.62 18.23 -7.92
N GLU A 149 -1.52 19.41 -7.31
CA GLU A 149 -2.18 19.70 -6.05
C GLU A 149 -3.70 19.78 -6.19
N MET A 150 -4.21 20.32 -7.30
CA MET A 150 -5.65 20.34 -7.56
C MET A 150 -6.17 18.92 -7.80
N LEU A 151 -5.41 18.09 -8.51
CA LEU A 151 -5.77 16.67 -8.68
C LEU A 151 -5.88 15.95 -7.33
N LYS A 152 -4.89 16.13 -6.44
CA LYS A 152 -4.93 15.52 -5.09
C LYS A 152 -6.13 15.97 -4.27
N GLN A 153 -6.42 17.28 -4.29
CA GLN A 153 -7.54 17.86 -3.55
C GLN A 153 -8.88 17.30 -4.06
N GLU A 154 -9.04 17.22 -5.38
CA GLU A 154 -10.27 16.72 -5.99
C GLU A 154 -10.47 15.23 -5.79
N VAL A 155 -9.40 14.43 -5.92
CA VAL A 155 -9.44 12.99 -5.60
C VAL A 155 -9.81 12.75 -4.15
N ASN A 156 -9.26 13.54 -3.21
CA ASN A 156 -9.65 13.46 -1.81
C ASN A 156 -11.10 13.88 -1.58
N ARG A 157 -11.55 14.99 -2.18
CA ARG A 157 -12.93 15.48 -2.06
C ARG A 157 -13.94 14.41 -2.50
N ILE A 158 -13.69 13.77 -3.64
CA ILE A 158 -14.55 12.70 -4.17
C ILE A 158 -14.42 11.44 -3.32
N GLY A 159 -13.22 11.09 -2.86
CA GLY A 159 -13.01 9.98 -1.93
C GLY A 159 -13.82 10.12 -0.64
N GLU A 160 -13.88 11.31 -0.04
CA GLU A 160 -14.74 11.56 1.12
C GLU A 160 -16.24 11.42 0.78
N GLN A 161 -16.66 11.87 -0.40
CA GLN A 161 -18.05 11.66 -0.85
C GLN A 161 -18.39 10.18 -0.99
N VAL A 162 -17.51 9.40 -1.65
CA VAL A 162 -17.65 7.95 -1.82
C VAL A 162 -17.70 7.23 -0.47
N LYS A 163 -16.84 7.62 0.49
CA LYS A 163 -16.89 7.10 1.86
C LYS A 163 -18.20 7.37 2.57
N ALA A 164 -18.78 8.55 2.38
CA ALA A 164 -20.03 8.95 3.03
C ALA A 164 -21.26 8.24 2.45
N ILE A 165 -21.29 8.05 1.13
CA ILE A 165 -22.45 7.48 0.43
C ILE A 165 -22.36 5.97 0.19
N GLY A 166 -21.15 5.40 0.22
CA GLY A 166 -20.91 3.97 -0.04
C GLY A 166 -21.14 3.56 -1.50
N GLN A 167 -21.07 4.49 -2.45
CA GLN A 167 -21.34 4.25 -3.88
C GLN A 167 -20.11 4.53 -4.73
N ALA A 168 -19.95 3.77 -5.80
CA ALA A 168 -18.89 3.97 -6.77
C ALA A 168 -19.04 5.32 -7.50
N ALA A 169 -17.90 5.88 -7.93
CA ALA A 169 -17.85 7.09 -8.73
C ALA A 169 -16.77 6.96 -9.82
N SER A 170 -17.00 7.56 -10.98
CA SER A 170 -16.01 7.67 -12.05
C SER A 170 -16.02 9.10 -12.58
N VAL A 171 -14.86 9.74 -12.59
CA VAL A 171 -14.70 11.12 -13.07
C VAL A 171 -13.43 11.25 -13.91
N GLU A 172 -13.36 12.29 -14.72
CA GLU A 172 -12.13 12.70 -15.39
C GLU A 172 -11.67 14.04 -14.83
N ILE A 173 -10.43 14.12 -14.36
CA ILE A 173 -9.83 15.31 -13.77
C ILE A 173 -8.54 15.61 -14.53
N ASN A 174 -8.53 16.67 -15.34
CA ASN A 174 -7.38 17.04 -16.17
C ASN A 174 -6.83 15.88 -17.05
N GLY A 175 -7.74 15.09 -17.63
CA GLY A 175 -7.39 13.91 -18.45
C GLY A 175 -7.06 12.65 -17.64
N VAL A 176 -6.94 12.72 -16.32
CA VAL A 176 -6.81 11.52 -15.47
C VAL A 176 -8.20 10.95 -15.24
N LYS A 177 -8.41 9.70 -15.65
CA LYS A 177 -9.62 8.96 -15.30
C LYS A 177 -9.46 8.42 -13.88
N ALA A 178 -10.29 8.90 -12.97
CA ALA A 178 -10.31 8.48 -11.57
C ALA A 178 -11.56 7.65 -11.30
N GLU A 179 -11.36 6.39 -10.94
CA GLU A 179 -12.41 5.45 -10.63
C GLU A 179 -12.36 5.08 -9.15
N PHE A 180 -13.50 5.16 -8.47
CA PHE A 180 -13.64 4.92 -7.05
C PHE A 180 -14.67 3.82 -6.83
N TYR A 181 -14.33 2.82 -6.04
CA TYR A 181 -15.21 1.68 -5.79
C TYR A 181 -15.19 1.29 -4.30
N PRO A 182 -16.35 1.06 -3.68
CA PRO A 182 -16.44 0.24 -2.47
C PRO A 182 -15.92 -1.16 -2.82
N THR A 183 -14.94 -1.65 -2.06
CA THR A 183 -14.30 -2.94 -2.40
C THR A 183 -15.17 -4.13 -2.02
N ASN A 184 -15.99 -3.98 -0.97
CA ASN A 184 -16.78 -5.05 -0.36
C ASN A 184 -15.96 -6.30 0.03
N TRP A 185 -14.64 -6.16 0.12
CA TRP A 185 -13.78 -7.27 0.50
C TRP A 185 -14.08 -7.67 1.94
N GLN A 186 -14.13 -8.99 2.17
CA GLN A 186 -14.24 -9.56 3.50
C GLN A 186 -12.84 -9.76 4.09
N ASP A 187 -12.76 -10.01 5.41
CA ASP A 187 -11.53 -10.41 6.09
C ASP A 187 -10.38 -9.40 5.97
N VAL A 188 -10.73 -8.13 5.88
CA VAL A 188 -9.80 -7.05 5.55
C VAL A 188 -8.89 -6.65 6.71
N ASN A 189 -9.47 -6.47 7.91
CA ASN A 189 -8.80 -6.00 9.12
C ASN A 189 -8.75 -7.15 10.14
N GLY A 190 -7.65 -7.30 10.87
CA GLY A 190 -7.44 -8.31 11.91
C GLY A 190 -7.11 -9.72 11.41
N VAL A 191 -6.99 -9.91 10.09
CA VAL A 191 -6.85 -11.26 9.49
C VAL A 191 -5.47 -11.49 8.89
N HIS A 192 -4.98 -10.57 8.06
CA HIS A 192 -3.75 -10.77 7.30
C HIS A 192 -2.52 -10.23 8.02
N GLY A 193 -1.42 -10.99 7.95
CA GLY A 193 -0.15 -10.62 8.55
C GLY A 193 -0.04 -10.89 10.05
N TYR A 194 -1.02 -11.57 10.66
CA TYR A 194 -0.97 -11.93 12.07
C TYR A 194 -0.37 -13.32 12.24
N SER A 195 0.66 -13.42 13.08
CA SER A 195 1.00 -14.70 13.70
C SER A 195 0.31 -14.73 15.07
N LYS A 196 -0.44 -15.79 15.37
CA LYS A 196 -0.81 -16.13 16.75
C LYS A 196 0.27 -17.10 17.23
N PRO A 197 1.25 -16.71 18.04
CA PRO A 197 2.05 -17.70 18.76
C PRO A 197 1.08 -18.50 19.64
N GLU A 198 1.02 -19.82 19.47
CA GLU A 198 0.26 -20.66 20.38
C GLU A 198 0.81 -20.47 21.81
N GLY A 199 -0.07 -20.20 22.77
CA GLY A 199 0.27 -20.16 24.20
C GLY A 199 0.83 -18.83 24.74
N ILE A 200 0.80 -17.73 23.99
CA ILE A 200 1.23 -16.41 24.48
C ILE A 200 0.08 -15.41 24.36
N GLU A 201 -0.50 -14.99 25.49
CA GLU A 201 -1.52 -13.95 25.52
C GLU A 201 -0.91 -12.53 25.49
N PRO A 202 -1.58 -11.55 24.85
CA PRO A 202 -1.13 -10.15 24.84
C PRO A 202 -1.06 -9.55 26.26
N PRO A 203 -0.19 -8.55 26.53
CA PRO A 203 0.74 -7.92 25.61
C PRO A 203 2.11 -8.64 25.61
N TYR A 204 2.67 -8.82 24.42
CA TYR A 204 4.02 -9.39 24.22
C TYR A 204 5.08 -8.50 24.87
N ALA A 205 5.33 -8.73 26.15
CA ALA A 205 6.31 -8.00 26.92
C ALA A 205 7.71 -8.53 26.58
N THR A 206 8.50 -7.67 25.94
CA THR A 206 9.97 -7.61 25.99
C THR A 206 10.69 -8.95 25.97
N THR A 207 11.00 -9.43 24.78
CA THR A 207 12.26 -10.14 24.53
C THR A 207 12.75 -9.65 23.18
N THR A 208 13.93 -9.02 23.18
CA THR A 208 14.63 -8.31 22.08
C THR A 208 13.87 -8.27 20.75
N ARG A 209 13.32 -7.08 20.39
CA ARG A 209 12.47 -6.87 19.20
C ARG A 209 13.00 -7.49 17.90
N GLU A 210 14.32 -7.56 17.71
CA GLU A 210 14.95 -8.22 16.56
C GLU A 210 14.65 -9.74 16.50
N LEU A 211 14.74 -10.46 17.63
CA LEU A 211 14.36 -11.88 17.70
C LEU A 211 12.86 -12.07 17.44
N HIS A 212 12.04 -11.14 17.93
CA HIS A 212 10.60 -11.15 17.71
C HIS A 212 10.25 -10.95 16.23
N ASP A 213 10.86 -9.97 15.57
CA ASP A 213 10.59 -9.64 14.17
C ASP A 213 11.06 -10.76 13.22
N ASP A 214 12.22 -11.38 13.50
CA ASP A 214 12.69 -12.56 12.77
C ASP A 214 11.79 -13.78 12.98
N GLU A 215 11.28 -13.99 14.20
CA GLU A 215 10.32 -15.06 14.51
C GLU A 215 8.98 -14.83 13.81
N LEU A 216 8.47 -13.59 13.79
CA LEU A 216 7.26 -13.20 13.05
C LEU A 216 7.43 -13.46 11.55
N ARG A 217 8.54 -12.99 10.95
CA ARG A 217 8.85 -13.17 9.54
C ARG A 217 8.91 -14.66 9.18
N SER A 218 9.58 -15.46 10.01
CA SER A 218 9.71 -16.91 9.83
C SER A 218 8.34 -17.59 9.86
N LYS A 219 7.53 -17.34 10.91
CA LYS A 219 6.20 -17.95 11.09
C LYS A 219 5.23 -17.62 9.95
N VAL A 220 5.21 -16.38 9.48
CA VAL A 220 4.34 -15.98 8.35
C VAL A 220 4.81 -16.64 7.05
N THR A 221 6.11 -16.71 6.83
CA THR A 221 6.68 -17.36 5.64
C THR A 221 6.37 -18.86 5.61
N ASP A 222 6.62 -19.57 6.72
CA ASP A 222 6.37 -21.01 6.84
C ASP A 222 4.89 -21.35 6.66
N ARG A 223 3.99 -20.54 7.23
CA ARG A 223 2.54 -20.74 7.05
C ARG A 223 2.11 -20.55 5.60
N THR A 224 2.71 -19.59 4.89
CA THR A 224 2.44 -19.36 3.46
C THR A 224 2.85 -20.59 2.64
N ILE A 225 4.04 -21.14 2.91
CA ILE A 225 4.55 -22.35 2.25
C ILE A 225 3.65 -23.56 2.54
N LEU A 226 3.26 -23.77 3.80
CA LEU A 226 2.36 -24.86 4.19
C LEU A 226 0.99 -24.75 3.51
N ASN A 227 0.43 -23.55 3.40
CA ASN A 227 -0.84 -23.33 2.72
C ASN A 227 -0.70 -23.60 1.21
N ALA A 228 0.34 -23.08 0.55
CA ALA A 228 0.60 -23.34 -0.87
C ALA A 228 0.76 -24.84 -1.16
N ALA A 229 1.50 -25.57 -0.33
CA ALA A 229 1.67 -27.01 -0.46
C ALA A 229 0.36 -27.80 -0.24
N ARG A 230 -0.55 -27.30 0.62
CA ARG A 230 -1.89 -27.90 0.80
C ARG A 230 -2.78 -27.67 -0.41
N PHE A 231 -2.76 -26.47 -0.99
CA PHE A 231 -3.49 -26.16 -2.22
C PHE A 231 -3.01 -27.01 -3.41
N GLU A 232 -1.70 -27.15 -3.61
CA GLU A 232 -1.13 -28.01 -4.66
C GLU A 232 -1.54 -29.49 -4.50
N ARG A 233 -1.56 -30.01 -3.26
CA ARG A 233 -2.01 -31.38 -3.01
C ARG A 233 -3.50 -31.58 -3.32
N GLN A 234 -4.35 -30.59 -3.02
CA GLN A 234 -5.79 -30.64 -3.32
C GLN A 234 -6.08 -30.53 -4.82
N THR A 235 -5.33 -29.71 -5.57
CA THR A 235 -5.49 -29.63 -7.03
C THR A 235 -4.98 -30.90 -7.73
N THR A 236 -3.92 -31.52 -7.21
CA THR A 236 -3.38 -32.76 -7.79
C THR A 236 -4.29 -33.97 -7.55
N THR A 237 -4.95 -34.06 -6.39
CA THR A 237 -5.91 -35.15 -6.09
C THR A 237 -7.29 -34.96 -6.72
N GLY A 238 -7.63 -33.75 -7.19
CA GLY A 238 -8.85 -33.47 -7.96
C GLY A 238 -8.75 -33.75 -9.46
N SER A 239 -7.58 -34.16 -9.95
CA SER A 239 -7.29 -34.39 -11.38
C SER A 239 -7.29 -35.87 -11.78
N GLU A 240 -7.46 -36.78 -10.83
CA GLU A 240 -7.60 -38.21 -11.08
C GLU A 240 -9.08 -38.60 -10.97
N GLN A 241 -9.80 -38.51 -12.09
CA GLN A 241 -11.04 -39.25 -12.35
C GLN A 241 -10.80 -40.27 -13.46
#